data_AF-A0A0C2VEX6-F1
#
_entry.id   AF-A0A0C2VEX6-F1
#
_cell.length_a   1.000
_cell.length_b   1.000
_cell.length_c   1.000
_cell.angle_alpha   90.00
_cell.angle_beta   90.00
_cell.angle_gamma   90.00
#
_symmetry.space_group_name_H-M   'P 1'
#
loop_
_entity.id
_entity.type
_entity.pdbx_description
1 polymer ?
#
loop_
_entity_poly.entity_id
_entity_poly.type
_entity_poly.pdbx_seq_one_letter_code
_entity_poly.pdbx_strand_id
1 'polypeptide(L)'
;MRKFLAFDIGGTLIKFGVLTEDGTIIEKFEIETEAYLGGPVILEKIKQHGKPLVDQYKVDGICISTAGQVHSDKGEILFASDHIPDYTGTRLKEEFESFFNLPVEVENDVNCAGLAESWIGTGKNAKSVFCLTIGTGIGGSYILDNKLHTGHNFSGGEIGYIPIEGGRFEDLASTRILVRNVALQKGLKETDLNGKAIFELAKNGDGIAIKEIEQLIVHLCKGIATIAYMMNPEMIIIGGGITAQKDYLYPLIMKELKKEMIPSILDKTKIEIAHNLNNAGMIGAVRHFLLQESMKPLKSITAMIESNQHKLTKREQMIARYITLNLESVPNKTISEMSRQINVSEATITRFCQKLEFGSYNKLRLLAKEATVSTRRYDQGETTSLTEVKQTYAAMLKKFDSFDQTPEIIELKTNLIEARQLFFYGEDEMSIVAQQLKYKWMKMGKVADACTTSFQMNASSSIVNHKTVVIGLNTSGYASETVKHMAQAKQAGAFTVGISSQQDSPLSHAADIHLLIPGIDDLDENSHSINEVSVYYLLDIIAREIQSGKESLTTFSSVK
;
A
#
# COMPACT_ATOMS: atom_id res chain seq x y z
N MET A 1 4.57 -20.99 -7.80
CA MET A 1 4.46 -19.63 -8.36
C MET A 1 3.42 -19.67 -9.46
N ARG A 2 2.39 -18.83 -9.38
CA ARG A 2 1.31 -18.78 -10.39
C ARG A 2 1.83 -18.26 -11.73
N LYS A 3 1.14 -18.62 -12.81
CA LYS A 3 1.50 -18.25 -14.19
C LYS A 3 0.35 -17.54 -14.87
N PHE A 4 0.66 -16.54 -15.68
CA PHE A 4 -0.30 -15.72 -16.38
C PHE A 4 0.06 -15.64 -17.85
N LEU A 5 -0.95 -15.66 -18.71
CA LEU A 5 -0.76 -15.35 -20.13
C LEU A 5 -1.03 -13.86 -20.33
N ALA A 6 0.02 -13.11 -20.67
CA ALA A 6 -0.06 -11.67 -20.87
C ALA A 6 -0.04 -11.32 -22.36
N PHE A 7 -0.87 -10.36 -22.77
CA PHE A 7 -0.89 -9.74 -24.09
C PHE A 7 -0.61 -8.24 -23.96
N ASP A 8 0.14 -7.70 -24.92
CA ASP A 8 0.38 -6.27 -25.13
C ASP A 8 0.00 -5.92 -26.57
N ILE A 9 -1.21 -5.41 -26.74
CA ILE A 9 -1.84 -5.11 -28.02
C ILE A 9 -1.44 -3.69 -28.45
N GLY A 10 -0.33 -3.59 -29.16
CA GLY A 10 0.11 -2.36 -29.80
C GLY A 10 -0.51 -2.17 -31.19
N GLY A 11 -0.37 -0.97 -31.76
CA GLY A 11 -0.90 -0.67 -33.12
C GLY A 11 -0.17 -1.40 -34.26
N THR A 12 1.09 -1.82 -34.05
CA THR A 12 1.90 -2.51 -35.06
C THR A 12 2.11 -3.99 -34.75
N LEU A 13 2.43 -4.30 -33.48
CA LEU A 13 2.70 -5.65 -33.02
C LEU A 13 1.84 -5.97 -31.80
N ILE A 14 1.37 -7.23 -31.74
CA ILE A 14 0.87 -7.85 -30.52
C ILE A 14 2.02 -8.66 -29.94
N LYS A 15 2.49 -8.28 -28.76
CA LYS A 15 3.45 -9.07 -27.99
C LYS A 15 2.70 -9.88 -26.96
N PHE A 16 3.10 -11.12 -26.75
CA PHE A 16 2.44 -11.95 -25.75
C PHE A 16 3.36 -13.02 -25.22
N GLY A 17 3.03 -13.57 -24.07
CA GLY A 17 3.90 -14.53 -23.40
C GLY A 17 3.35 -15.00 -22.07
N VAL A 18 4.02 -16.01 -21.51
CA VAL A 18 3.70 -16.53 -20.19
C VAL A 18 4.64 -15.90 -19.16
N LEU A 19 4.07 -15.30 -18.13
CA LEU A 19 4.79 -14.64 -17.04
C LEU A 19 4.43 -15.30 -15.70
N THR A 20 5.33 -15.25 -14.73
CA THR A 20 5.04 -15.62 -13.34
C THR A 20 4.48 -14.44 -12.55
N GLU A 21 3.93 -14.72 -11.36
CA GLU A 21 3.32 -13.71 -10.49
C GLU A 21 4.30 -12.65 -9.94
N ASP A 22 5.61 -12.85 -10.06
CA ASP A 22 6.65 -11.86 -9.74
C ASP A 22 7.09 -11.02 -10.97
N GLY A 23 6.45 -11.23 -12.12
CA GLY A 23 6.75 -10.52 -13.37
C GLY A 23 7.86 -11.15 -14.21
N THR A 24 8.40 -12.32 -13.84
CA THR A 24 9.41 -13.01 -14.66
C THR A 24 8.79 -13.58 -15.94
N ILE A 25 9.40 -13.29 -17.09
CA ILE A 25 8.96 -13.81 -18.40
C ILE A 25 9.51 -15.22 -18.59
N ILE A 26 8.61 -16.20 -18.77
CA ILE A 26 8.96 -17.60 -19.09
C ILE A 26 9.16 -17.75 -20.60
N GLU A 27 8.21 -17.25 -21.38
CA GLU A 27 8.22 -17.37 -22.83
C GLU A 27 7.57 -16.14 -23.45
N LYS A 28 8.04 -15.71 -24.63
CA LYS A 28 7.60 -14.49 -25.30
C LYS A 28 7.58 -14.67 -26.81
N PHE A 29 6.53 -14.12 -27.42
CA PHE A 29 6.28 -14.11 -28.85
C PHE A 29 5.86 -12.71 -29.30
N GLU A 30 5.91 -12.50 -30.62
CA GLU A 30 5.39 -11.31 -31.27
C GLU A 30 4.76 -11.68 -32.62
N ILE A 31 3.66 -11.01 -32.95
CA ILE A 31 2.96 -11.13 -34.25
C ILE A 31 2.54 -9.74 -34.71
N GLU A 32 2.32 -9.57 -36.01
CA GLU A 32 1.74 -8.34 -36.53
C GLU A 32 0.30 -8.14 -36.04
N THR A 33 -0.03 -6.94 -35.57
CA THR A 33 -1.40 -6.60 -35.16
C THR A 33 -2.33 -6.62 -36.36
N GLU A 34 -1.89 -6.08 -37.50
CA GLU A 34 -2.74 -5.74 -38.65
C GLU A 34 -3.95 -4.90 -38.21
N ALA A 35 -3.69 -3.84 -37.44
CA ALA A 35 -4.69 -2.97 -36.83
C ALA A 35 -5.80 -2.49 -37.80
N TYR A 36 -5.44 -2.25 -39.06
CA TYR A 36 -6.37 -1.83 -40.12
C TYR A 36 -7.46 -2.87 -40.45
N LEU A 37 -7.30 -4.14 -40.05
CA LEU A 37 -8.31 -5.19 -40.17
C LEU A 37 -9.38 -5.14 -39.07
N GLY A 38 -9.16 -4.32 -38.04
CA GLY A 38 -10.14 -4.03 -37.00
C GLY A 38 -10.09 -4.93 -35.77
N GLY A 39 -10.86 -4.53 -34.76
CA GLY A 39 -10.97 -5.17 -33.46
C GLY A 39 -11.27 -6.67 -33.53
N PRO A 40 -12.30 -7.13 -34.27
CA PRO A 40 -12.65 -8.55 -34.36
C PRO A 40 -11.47 -9.44 -34.80
N VAL A 41 -10.64 -8.98 -35.73
CA VAL A 41 -9.47 -9.75 -36.20
C VAL A 41 -8.39 -9.83 -35.12
N ILE A 42 -8.18 -8.76 -34.35
CA ILE A 42 -7.27 -8.76 -33.20
C ILE A 42 -7.72 -9.80 -32.15
N LEU A 43 -9.02 -9.87 -31.86
CA LEU A 43 -9.59 -10.85 -30.92
C LEU A 43 -9.31 -12.29 -31.37
N GLU A 44 -9.54 -12.60 -32.64
CA GLU A 44 -9.28 -13.94 -33.19
C GLU A 44 -7.81 -14.31 -33.13
N LYS A 45 -6.89 -13.38 -33.41
CA LYS A 45 -5.45 -13.61 -33.24
C LYS A 45 -5.09 -13.95 -31.80
N ILE A 46 -5.62 -13.20 -30.83
CA ILE A 46 -5.37 -13.45 -29.40
C ILE A 46 -5.87 -14.84 -29.00
N LYS A 47 -7.07 -15.23 -29.45
CA LYS A 47 -7.62 -16.57 -29.21
C LYS A 47 -6.74 -17.67 -29.82
N GLN A 48 -6.39 -17.53 -31.10
CA GLN A 48 -5.60 -18.49 -31.87
C GLN A 48 -4.21 -18.71 -31.25
N HIS A 49 -3.52 -17.63 -30.88
CA HIS A 49 -2.16 -17.70 -30.37
C HIS A 49 -2.10 -17.93 -28.85
N GLY A 50 -3.14 -17.53 -28.11
CA GLY A 50 -3.21 -17.72 -26.67
C GLY A 50 -3.58 -19.13 -26.24
N LYS A 51 -4.53 -19.78 -26.94
CA LYS A 51 -5.06 -21.09 -26.55
C LYS A 51 -3.97 -22.18 -26.37
N PRO A 52 -2.98 -22.31 -27.27
CA PRO A 52 -1.89 -23.28 -27.08
C PRO A 52 -1.08 -23.03 -25.80
N LEU A 53 -0.83 -21.77 -25.44
CA LEU A 53 -0.06 -21.42 -24.25
C LEU A 53 -0.85 -21.68 -22.96
N VAL A 54 -2.16 -21.41 -22.97
CA VAL A 54 -3.05 -21.76 -21.86
C VAL A 54 -3.00 -23.27 -21.59
N ASP A 55 -3.11 -24.09 -22.65
CA ASP A 55 -3.10 -25.55 -22.55
C ASP A 55 -1.75 -26.10 -22.08
N GLN A 56 -0.65 -25.53 -22.57
CA GLN A 56 0.71 -25.95 -22.23
C GLN A 56 1.12 -25.59 -20.80
N TYR A 57 0.80 -24.36 -20.35
CA TYR A 57 1.37 -23.81 -19.11
C TYR A 57 0.43 -23.86 -17.90
N LYS A 58 -0.86 -24.17 -18.10
CA LYS A 58 -1.92 -24.10 -17.06
C LYS A 58 -1.86 -22.77 -16.31
N VAL A 59 -2.22 -21.70 -17.00
CA VAL A 59 -2.20 -20.34 -16.45
C VAL A 59 -3.41 -20.08 -15.55
N ASP A 60 -3.24 -19.20 -14.57
CA ASP A 60 -4.23 -18.80 -13.57
C ASP A 60 -5.11 -17.62 -14.03
N GLY A 61 -4.71 -16.92 -15.10
CA GLY A 61 -5.46 -15.79 -15.67
C GLY A 61 -4.86 -15.24 -16.96
N ILE A 62 -5.65 -14.41 -17.64
CA ILE A 62 -5.24 -13.67 -18.84
C ILE A 62 -5.10 -12.18 -18.49
N CYS A 63 -3.99 -11.58 -18.87
CA CYS A 63 -3.67 -10.19 -18.56
C CYS A 63 -3.50 -9.41 -19.87
N ILE A 64 -4.23 -8.32 -20.07
CA ILE A 64 -4.23 -7.60 -21.34
C ILE A 64 -3.84 -6.14 -21.14
N SER A 65 -2.71 -5.76 -21.71
CA SER A 65 -2.31 -4.39 -22.03
C SER A 65 -2.82 -4.07 -23.43
N THR A 66 -3.48 -2.93 -23.62
CA THR A 66 -4.04 -2.56 -24.93
C THR A 66 -3.96 -1.09 -25.22
N ALA A 67 -3.79 -0.75 -26.50
CA ALA A 67 -4.06 0.58 -27.01
C ALA A 67 -5.53 0.99 -26.78
N GLY A 68 -5.76 2.30 -26.70
CA GLY A 68 -7.08 2.89 -26.47
C GLY A 68 -7.39 3.13 -24.99
N GLN A 69 -8.47 3.87 -24.75
CA GLN A 69 -9.02 4.12 -23.42
C GLN A 69 -9.81 2.91 -22.97
N VAL A 70 -9.54 2.44 -21.75
CA VAL A 70 -10.13 1.21 -21.19
C VAL A 70 -10.97 1.56 -19.97
N HIS A 71 -12.20 1.05 -19.92
CA HIS A 71 -12.96 1.02 -18.68
C HIS A 71 -12.41 -0.09 -17.79
N SER A 72 -11.42 0.21 -16.95
CA SER A 72 -10.63 -0.79 -16.19
C SER A 72 -11.49 -1.81 -15.41
N ASP A 73 -12.64 -1.39 -14.87
CA ASP A 73 -13.51 -2.33 -14.13
C ASP A 73 -14.21 -3.38 -15.03
N LYS A 74 -14.62 -2.97 -16.23
CA LYS A 74 -15.37 -3.80 -17.18
C LYS A 74 -14.47 -4.48 -18.21
N GLY A 75 -13.25 -3.97 -18.39
CA GLY A 75 -12.33 -4.38 -19.46
C GLY A 75 -12.93 -4.16 -20.85
N GLU A 76 -13.59 -3.01 -21.04
CA GLU A 76 -14.20 -2.56 -22.31
C GLU A 76 -13.40 -1.40 -22.89
N ILE A 77 -13.23 -1.37 -24.21
CA ILE A 77 -12.60 -0.24 -24.92
C ILE A 77 -13.60 0.91 -25.01
N LEU A 78 -13.37 1.98 -24.26
CA LEU A 78 -14.19 3.20 -24.27
C LEU A 78 -14.00 4.01 -25.56
N PHE A 79 -12.75 4.09 -26.01
CA PHE A 79 -12.37 4.84 -27.19
C PHE A 79 -11.04 4.33 -27.74
N ALA A 80 -10.98 4.11 -29.03
CA ALA A 80 -9.74 3.84 -29.75
C ALA A 80 -9.67 4.70 -31.02
N SER A 81 -8.46 4.96 -31.49
CA SER A 81 -8.28 5.69 -32.75
C SER A 81 -8.80 4.88 -33.94
N ASP A 82 -9.22 5.58 -35.00
CA ASP A 82 -9.73 4.97 -36.25
C ASP A 82 -8.74 4.05 -36.97
N HIS A 83 -7.47 4.01 -36.54
CA HIS A 83 -6.48 3.03 -37.01
C HIS A 83 -6.84 1.57 -36.66
N ILE A 84 -7.71 1.36 -35.66
CA ILE A 84 -8.26 0.05 -35.31
C ILE A 84 -9.79 0.11 -35.47
N PRO A 85 -10.32 -0.14 -36.68
CA PRO A 85 -11.76 -0.14 -36.93
C PRO A 85 -12.51 -1.08 -35.97
N ASP A 86 -13.72 -0.71 -35.57
CA ASP A 86 -14.59 -1.53 -34.72
C ASP A 86 -13.97 -1.98 -33.38
N TYR A 87 -12.96 -1.26 -32.87
CA TYR A 87 -12.35 -1.57 -31.58
C TYR A 87 -13.08 -0.90 -30.41
N THR A 88 -13.52 0.35 -30.60
CA THR A 88 -14.36 1.07 -29.63
C THR A 88 -15.65 0.30 -29.35
N GLY A 89 -15.96 0.10 -28.07
CA GLY A 89 -17.10 -0.70 -27.59
C GLY A 89 -16.82 -2.20 -27.46
N THR A 90 -15.61 -2.66 -27.80
CA THR A 90 -15.24 -4.07 -27.64
C THR A 90 -15.10 -4.42 -26.16
N ARG A 91 -15.83 -5.45 -25.72
CA ARG A 91 -15.81 -5.97 -24.34
C ARG A 91 -14.79 -7.10 -24.20
N LEU A 92 -13.51 -6.73 -24.22
CA LEU A 92 -12.39 -7.68 -24.22
C LEU A 92 -12.46 -8.67 -23.06
N LYS A 93 -12.75 -8.18 -21.85
CA LYS A 93 -12.85 -9.04 -20.66
C LYS A 93 -13.93 -10.10 -20.81
N GLU A 94 -15.15 -9.70 -21.12
CA GLU A 94 -16.30 -10.61 -21.30
C GLU A 94 -16.02 -11.67 -22.38
N GLU A 95 -15.50 -11.23 -23.53
CA GLU A 95 -15.18 -12.10 -24.67
C GLU A 95 -14.13 -13.16 -24.31
N PHE A 96 -13.03 -12.74 -23.68
CA PHE A 96 -11.93 -13.64 -23.36
C PHE A 96 -12.20 -14.50 -22.12
N GLU A 97 -12.98 -14.03 -21.14
CA GLU A 97 -13.46 -14.87 -20.04
C GLU A 97 -14.32 -16.02 -20.58
N SER A 98 -15.22 -15.72 -21.51
CA SER A 98 -16.05 -16.71 -22.20
C SER A 98 -15.22 -17.73 -22.99
N PHE A 99 -14.22 -17.26 -23.75
CA PHE A 99 -13.41 -18.13 -24.59
C PHE A 99 -12.40 -18.99 -23.82
N PHE A 100 -11.65 -18.39 -22.90
CA PHE A 100 -10.58 -19.10 -22.16
C PHE A 100 -11.08 -19.80 -20.90
N ASN A 101 -12.29 -19.46 -20.42
CA ASN A 101 -12.84 -19.93 -19.14
C ASN A 101 -11.86 -19.68 -17.97
N LEU A 102 -11.23 -18.51 -17.99
CA LEU A 102 -10.25 -18.02 -17.02
C LEU A 102 -10.56 -16.56 -16.70
N PRO A 103 -10.19 -16.06 -15.50
CA PRO A 103 -10.32 -14.65 -15.20
C PRO A 103 -9.48 -13.80 -16.16
N VAL A 104 -10.02 -12.66 -16.58
CA VAL A 104 -9.34 -11.71 -17.47
C VAL A 104 -9.33 -10.33 -16.85
N GLU A 105 -8.20 -9.63 -16.92
CA GLU A 105 -8.14 -8.20 -16.60
C GLU A 105 -7.47 -7.44 -17.74
N VAL A 106 -7.98 -6.23 -17.99
CA VAL A 106 -7.64 -5.43 -19.17
C VAL A 106 -7.37 -4.01 -18.74
N GLU A 107 -6.26 -3.44 -19.21
CA GLU A 107 -5.87 -2.07 -18.91
C GLU A 107 -5.15 -1.42 -20.11
N ASN A 108 -5.17 -0.09 -20.16
CA ASN A 108 -4.44 0.69 -21.13
C ASN A 108 -2.92 0.43 -21.07
N ASP A 109 -2.27 0.47 -22.23
CA ASP A 109 -0.84 0.21 -22.42
C ASP A 109 0.10 1.11 -21.62
N VAL A 110 -0.19 2.42 -21.58
CA VAL A 110 0.61 3.39 -20.81
C VAL A 110 0.43 3.18 -19.31
N ASN A 111 -0.79 2.84 -18.89
CA ASN A 111 -1.07 2.46 -17.51
C ASN A 111 -0.33 1.19 -17.09
N CYS A 112 -0.31 0.18 -17.97
CA CYS A 112 0.48 -1.02 -17.76
C CYS A 112 1.97 -0.69 -17.67
N ALA A 113 2.51 0.14 -18.56
CA ALA A 113 3.90 0.55 -18.51
C ALA A 113 4.25 1.24 -17.18
N GLY A 114 3.40 2.15 -16.70
CA GLY A 114 3.56 2.80 -15.40
C GLY A 114 3.51 1.83 -14.22
N LEU A 115 2.60 0.85 -14.25
CA LEU A 115 2.50 -0.21 -13.24
C LEU A 115 3.73 -1.14 -13.22
N ALA A 116 4.30 -1.46 -14.38
CA ALA A 116 5.52 -2.26 -14.45
C ALA A 116 6.71 -1.53 -13.83
N GLU A 117 6.85 -0.23 -14.14
CA GLU A 117 7.95 0.58 -13.61
C GLU A 117 7.80 0.85 -12.11
N SER A 118 6.59 1.04 -11.59
CA SER A 118 6.35 1.20 -10.16
C SER A 118 6.45 -0.10 -9.37
N TRP A 119 6.39 -1.27 -10.03
CA TRP A 119 6.41 -2.56 -9.35
C TRP A 119 7.80 -3.21 -9.31
N ILE A 120 8.41 -3.45 -10.47
CA ILE A 120 9.72 -4.12 -10.60
C ILE A 120 10.75 -3.30 -11.37
N GLY A 121 10.37 -2.11 -11.84
CA GLY A 121 11.26 -1.20 -12.55
C GLY A 121 11.82 -0.07 -11.68
N THR A 122 12.14 1.05 -12.33
CA THR A 122 12.87 2.17 -11.72
C THR A 122 12.11 2.82 -10.55
N GLY A 123 10.77 2.74 -10.58
CA GLY A 123 9.87 3.34 -9.60
C GLY A 123 9.55 2.48 -8.38
N LYS A 124 10.10 1.24 -8.25
CA LYS A 124 9.74 0.26 -7.20
C LYS A 124 9.65 0.81 -5.77
N ASN A 125 10.48 1.79 -5.42
CA ASN A 125 10.57 2.32 -4.06
C ASN A 125 9.94 3.72 -3.89
N ALA A 126 9.34 4.28 -4.95
CA ALA A 126 8.71 5.59 -4.93
C ALA A 126 7.21 5.45 -4.65
N LYS A 127 6.67 6.31 -3.79
CA LYS A 127 5.24 6.30 -3.44
C LYS A 127 4.39 7.03 -4.45
N SER A 128 4.95 8.03 -5.13
CA SER A 128 4.27 8.74 -6.22
C SER A 128 5.16 8.76 -7.46
N VAL A 129 4.67 8.10 -8.51
CA VAL A 129 5.37 7.92 -9.78
C VAL A 129 4.47 8.44 -10.89
N PHE A 130 5.00 9.34 -11.72
CA PHE A 130 4.38 9.69 -12.99
C PHE A 130 5.21 9.09 -14.12
N CYS A 131 4.67 8.10 -14.82
CA CYS A 131 5.31 7.53 -16.00
C CYS A 131 4.76 8.20 -17.25
N LEU A 132 5.64 8.66 -18.15
CA LEU A 132 5.25 9.09 -19.49
C LEU A 132 5.88 8.19 -20.54
N THR A 133 5.14 7.88 -21.60
CA THR A 133 5.65 7.07 -22.72
C THR A 133 5.69 7.90 -23.99
N ILE A 134 6.86 7.93 -24.63
CA ILE A 134 7.07 8.69 -25.87
C ILE A 134 7.21 7.70 -27.04
N GLY A 135 6.21 7.70 -27.91
CA GLY A 135 6.14 6.80 -29.07
C GLY A 135 5.52 7.49 -30.26
N THR A 136 4.56 6.84 -30.91
CA THR A 136 3.74 7.44 -31.98
C THR A 136 2.93 8.64 -31.46
N GLY A 137 2.54 8.61 -30.19
CA GLY A 137 1.99 9.73 -29.42
C GLY A 137 2.72 9.90 -28.08
N ILE A 138 2.09 10.62 -27.15
CA ILE A 138 2.55 10.76 -25.76
C ILE A 138 1.40 10.41 -24.83
N GLY A 139 1.64 9.46 -23.93
CA GLY A 139 0.71 9.12 -22.86
C GLY A 139 1.37 9.26 -21.50
N GLY A 140 0.53 9.34 -20.47
CA GLY A 140 0.95 9.45 -19.08
C GLY A 140 0.17 8.47 -18.20
N SER A 141 0.81 8.02 -17.13
CA SER A 141 0.20 7.20 -16.09
C SER A 141 0.67 7.69 -14.73
N TYR A 142 -0.27 7.87 -13.81
CA TYR A 142 0.03 8.29 -12.45
C TYR A 142 -0.24 7.15 -11.47
N ILE A 143 0.78 6.81 -10.69
CA ILE A 143 0.75 5.78 -9.67
C ILE A 143 0.98 6.49 -8.33
N LEU A 144 0.03 6.35 -7.42
CA LEU A 144 0.09 6.91 -6.08
C LEU A 144 -0.19 5.80 -5.07
N ASP A 145 0.72 5.65 -4.10
CA ASP A 145 0.70 4.58 -3.09
C ASP A 145 0.50 3.21 -3.75
N ASN A 146 1.30 2.93 -4.79
CA ASN A 146 1.25 1.71 -5.62
C ASN A 146 -0.09 1.42 -6.31
N LYS A 147 -1.03 2.38 -6.30
CA LYS A 147 -2.32 2.28 -6.97
C LYS A 147 -2.33 3.13 -8.23
N LEU A 148 -2.83 2.55 -9.31
CA LEU A 148 -3.06 3.27 -10.56
C LEU A 148 -4.17 4.29 -10.37
N HIS A 149 -3.91 5.54 -10.76
CA HIS A 149 -4.90 6.60 -10.71
C HIS A 149 -5.50 6.85 -12.11
N THR A 150 -6.58 6.13 -12.41
CA THR A 150 -7.26 6.13 -13.73
C THR A 150 -8.13 7.36 -13.99
N GLY A 151 -8.39 8.19 -12.98
CA GLY A 151 -9.30 9.33 -13.08
C GLY A 151 -10.78 8.94 -13.04
N HIS A 152 -11.68 9.92 -13.00
CA HIS A 152 -13.12 9.69 -12.78
C HIS A 152 -13.78 8.80 -13.84
N ASN A 153 -13.33 8.90 -15.10
CA ASN A 153 -13.89 8.17 -16.24
C ASN A 153 -12.80 7.40 -16.99
N PHE A 154 -11.79 6.88 -16.28
CA PHE A 154 -10.73 6.01 -16.83
C PHE A 154 -9.84 6.63 -17.92
N SER A 155 -9.85 7.96 -18.07
CA SER A 155 -9.03 8.72 -19.04
C SER A 155 -8.05 9.68 -18.36
N GLY A 156 -7.65 9.39 -17.12
CA GLY A 156 -6.60 10.13 -16.43
C GLY A 156 -5.24 9.90 -17.10
N GLY A 157 -4.39 10.93 -17.14
CA GLY A 157 -3.03 10.79 -17.70
C GLY A 157 -2.93 10.99 -19.22
N GLU A 158 -3.98 11.46 -19.88
CA GLU A 158 -4.02 11.82 -21.32
C GLU A 158 -3.21 13.08 -21.66
N ILE A 159 -1.94 13.10 -21.23
CA ILE A 159 -1.05 14.25 -21.30
C ILE A 159 -0.71 14.66 -22.74
N GLY A 160 -0.84 13.75 -23.70
CA GLY A 160 -0.61 14.05 -25.11
C GLY A 160 -1.49 15.19 -25.64
N TYR A 161 -2.68 15.37 -25.06
CA TYR A 161 -3.62 16.43 -25.45
C TYR A 161 -3.39 17.76 -24.72
N ILE A 162 -2.47 17.83 -23.75
CA ILE A 162 -2.17 19.07 -23.03
C ILE A 162 -1.73 20.14 -24.05
N PRO A 163 -2.28 21.37 -23.99
CA PRO A 163 -1.86 22.44 -24.87
C PRO A 163 -0.47 22.94 -24.46
N ILE A 164 0.47 22.87 -25.39
CA ILE A 164 1.83 23.40 -25.25
C ILE A 164 2.13 24.24 -26.49
N GLU A 165 2.52 25.50 -26.30
CA GLU A 165 2.93 26.42 -27.38
C GLU A 165 1.97 26.48 -28.58
N GLY A 166 0.67 26.47 -28.32
CA GLY A 166 -0.36 26.57 -29.36
C GLY A 166 -0.62 25.27 -30.12
N GLY A 167 0.02 24.16 -29.76
CA GLY A 167 -0.28 22.81 -30.23
C GLY A 167 -0.65 21.86 -29.10
N ARG A 168 -0.96 20.60 -29.43
CA ARG A 168 -1.05 19.52 -28.43
C ARG A 168 0.34 18.98 -28.15
N PHE A 169 0.59 18.54 -26.93
CA PHE A 169 1.90 18.03 -26.51
C PHE A 169 2.43 16.93 -27.44
N GLU A 170 1.58 15.96 -27.81
CA GLU A 170 1.97 14.88 -28.71
C GLU A 170 2.30 15.32 -30.14
N ASP A 171 1.69 16.42 -30.60
CA ASP A 171 1.93 16.99 -31.94
C ASP A 171 3.26 17.74 -32.01
N LEU A 172 3.95 17.90 -30.88
CA LEU A 172 5.20 18.65 -30.76
C LEU A 172 6.38 17.81 -30.25
N ALA A 173 6.10 16.78 -29.44
CA ALA A 173 7.12 16.04 -28.70
C ALA A 173 7.09 14.50 -28.91
N SER A 174 6.29 13.98 -29.84
CA SER A 174 6.26 12.54 -30.14
C SER A 174 7.35 12.10 -31.14
N THR A 175 7.66 10.80 -31.15
CA THR A 175 8.63 10.21 -32.09
C THR A 175 8.13 10.32 -33.54
N ARG A 176 6.81 10.24 -33.76
CA ARG A 176 6.20 10.42 -35.08
C ARG A 176 6.53 11.80 -35.66
N ILE A 177 6.43 12.84 -34.83
CA ILE A 177 6.69 14.22 -35.25
C ILE A 177 8.18 14.44 -35.51
N LEU A 178 9.06 13.87 -34.69
CA LEU A 178 10.51 13.88 -34.96
C LEU A 178 10.82 13.29 -36.34
N VAL A 179 10.27 12.12 -36.66
CA VAL A 179 10.48 11.44 -37.95
C VAL A 179 9.96 12.29 -39.10
N ARG A 180 8.73 12.81 -38.98
CA ARG A 180 8.12 13.68 -39.98
C ARG A 180 8.97 14.91 -40.27
N ASN A 181 9.40 15.63 -39.25
CA ASN A 181 10.15 16.87 -39.44
C ASN A 181 11.52 16.64 -40.09
N VAL A 182 12.26 15.61 -39.65
CA VAL A 182 13.56 15.27 -40.23
C VAL A 182 13.41 14.81 -41.67
N ALA A 183 12.41 13.97 -41.97
CA ALA A 183 12.14 13.51 -43.33
C ALA A 183 11.82 14.70 -44.26
N LEU A 184 10.93 15.61 -43.82
CA LEU A 184 10.58 16.81 -44.57
C LEU A 184 11.80 17.70 -44.86
N GLN A 185 12.61 18.00 -43.84
CA GLN A 185 13.81 18.85 -43.99
C GLN A 185 14.88 18.21 -44.89
N LYS A 186 14.91 16.88 -44.97
CA LYS A 186 15.85 16.14 -45.83
C LYS A 186 15.28 15.78 -47.21
N GLY A 187 14.01 16.08 -47.48
CA GLY A 187 13.33 15.67 -48.72
C GLY A 187 13.15 14.15 -48.86
N LEU A 188 13.05 13.42 -47.74
CA LEU A 188 12.84 11.97 -47.68
C LEU A 188 11.37 11.63 -47.40
N LYS A 189 10.95 10.40 -47.69
CA LYS A 189 9.64 9.91 -47.23
C LYS A 189 9.73 9.51 -45.76
N GLU A 190 8.64 9.70 -45.01
CA GLU A 190 8.58 9.29 -43.60
C GLU A 190 8.83 7.79 -43.41
N THR A 191 8.42 6.96 -44.38
CA THR A 191 8.62 5.50 -44.37
C THR A 191 10.09 5.08 -44.47
N ASP A 192 10.96 5.97 -44.95
CA ASP A 192 12.38 5.68 -45.18
C ASP A 192 13.22 5.97 -43.93
N LEU A 193 12.61 6.51 -42.88
CA LEU A 193 13.24 6.92 -41.63
C LEU A 193 12.51 6.31 -40.42
N ASN A 194 13.27 6.12 -39.35
CA ASN A 194 12.72 5.80 -38.04
C ASN A 194 13.50 6.56 -36.97
N GLY A 195 12.97 6.58 -35.74
CA GLY A 195 13.63 7.27 -34.62
C GLY A 195 15.09 6.85 -34.45
N LYS A 196 15.38 5.54 -34.51
CA LYS A 196 16.75 5.02 -34.35
C LYS A 196 17.72 5.61 -35.39
N ALA A 197 17.33 5.64 -36.67
CA ALA A 197 18.15 6.22 -37.73
C ALA A 197 18.43 7.71 -37.51
N ILE A 198 17.46 8.46 -36.98
CA ILE A 198 17.61 9.89 -36.69
C ILE A 198 18.64 10.14 -35.60
N PHE A 199 18.64 9.35 -34.52
CA PHE A 199 19.67 9.47 -33.48
C PHE A 199 21.06 9.10 -33.99
N GLU A 200 21.18 8.11 -34.88
CA GLU A 200 22.47 7.78 -35.50
C GLU A 200 22.97 8.91 -36.41
N LEU A 201 22.08 9.56 -37.17
CA LEU A 201 22.44 10.75 -37.94
C LEU A 201 22.95 11.87 -37.03
N ALA A 202 22.27 12.13 -35.92
CA ALA A 202 22.68 13.16 -34.96
C ALA A 202 24.03 12.86 -34.32
N LYS A 203 24.29 11.61 -33.92
CA LYS A 203 25.60 11.17 -33.40
C LYS A 203 26.72 11.34 -34.43
N ASN A 204 26.41 11.22 -35.71
CA ASN A 204 27.35 11.45 -36.82
C ASN A 204 27.48 12.93 -37.24
N GLY A 205 26.90 13.86 -36.46
CA GLY A 205 27.05 15.30 -36.69
C GLY A 205 26.05 15.90 -37.67
N ASP A 206 24.96 15.20 -38.00
CA ASP A 206 23.94 15.74 -38.89
C ASP A 206 23.17 16.90 -38.24
N GLY A 207 23.37 18.11 -38.77
CA GLY A 207 22.80 19.33 -38.18
C GLY A 207 21.27 19.39 -38.19
N ILE A 208 20.59 18.75 -39.14
CA ILE A 208 19.12 18.70 -39.19
C ILE A 208 18.62 17.79 -38.07
N ALA A 209 19.18 16.58 -37.96
CA ALA A 209 18.79 15.63 -36.92
C ALA A 209 19.05 16.18 -35.52
N ILE A 210 20.20 16.83 -35.28
CA ILE A 210 20.53 17.48 -34.01
C ILE A 210 19.48 18.54 -33.67
N LYS A 211 19.20 19.47 -34.60
CA LYS A 211 18.26 20.57 -34.38
C LYS A 211 16.84 20.07 -34.06
N GLU A 212 16.35 19.07 -34.78
CA GLU A 212 15.01 18.53 -34.54
C GLU A 212 14.92 17.76 -33.21
N ILE A 213 15.99 17.05 -32.80
CA ILE A 213 16.05 16.44 -31.46
C ILE A 213 16.06 17.51 -30.37
N GLU A 214 16.84 18.59 -30.53
CA GLU A 214 16.86 19.70 -29.57
C GLU A 214 15.46 20.35 -29.44
N GLN A 215 14.77 20.58 -30.55
CA GLN A 215 13.42 21.11 -30.54
C GLN A 215 12.43 20.17 -29.84
N LEU A 216 12.53 18.86 -30.10
CA LEU A 216 11.74 17.84 -29.42
C LEU A 216 11.91 17.92 -27.90
N ILE A 217 13.16 18.08 -27.44
CA ILE A 217 13.52 18.13 -26.02
C ILE A 217 12.96 19.37 -25.33
N VAL A 218 12.96 20.53 -26.00
CA VAL A 218 12.34 21.75 -25.47
C VAL A 218 10.85 21.50 -25.19
N HIS A 219 10.11 20.97 -26.17
CA HIS A 219 8.68 20.69 -25.97
C HIS A 219 8.44 19.60 -24.92
N LEU A 220 9.26 18.54 -24.93
CA LEU A 220 9.22 17.46 -23.93
C LEU A 220 9.40 18.00 -22.51
N CYS A 221 10.38 18.88 -22.31
CA CYS A 221 10.67 19.44 -20.99
C CYS A 221 9.58 20.39 -20.49
N LYS A 222 8.90 21.13 -21.38
CA LYS A 222 7.70 21.91 -21.03
C LYS A 222 6.56 21.02 -20.53
N GLY A 223 6.33 19.89 -21.19
CA GLY A 223 5.34 18.91 -20.75
C GLY A 223 5.70 18.27 -19.40
N ILE A 224 6.96 17.86 -19.22
CA ILE A 224 7.46 17.31 -17.95
C ILE A 224 7.34 18.35 -16.82
N ALA A 225 7.71 19.60 -17.07
CA ALA A 225 7.58 20.68 -16.10
C ALA A 225 6.10 20.90 -15.71
N THR A 226 5.18 20.90 -16.68
CA THR A 226 3.74 21.01 -16.45
C THR A 226 3.24 19.89 -15.53
N ILE A 227 3.65 18.65 -15.80
CA ILE A 227 3.31 17.48 -14.97
C ILE A 227 3.89 17.64 -13.55
N ALA A 228 5.15 18.03 -13.44
CA ALA A 228 5.82 18.22 -12.15
C ALA A 228 5.13 19.29 -11.30
N TYR A 229 4.70 20.40 -11.90
CA TYR A 229 3.99 21.46 -11.18
C TYR A 229 2.59 21.04 -10.74
N MET A 230 1.87 20.28 -11.56
CA MET A 230 0.50 19.86 -11.26
C MET A 230 0.43 18.70 -10.27
N MET A 231 1.32 17.73 -10.42
CA MET A 231 1.25 16.45 -9.70
C MET A 231 2.29 16.33 -8.59
N ASN A 232 3.42 17.04 -8.71
CA ASN A 232 4.56 17.01 -7.79
C ASN A 232 4.94 15.57 -7.30
N PRO A 233 5.20 14.63 -8.23
CA PRO A 233 5.54 13.26 -7.86
C PRO A 233 6.96 13.17 -7.28
N GLU A 234 7.23 12.12 -6.51
CA GLU A 234 8.59 11.77 -6.07
C GLU A 234 9.48 11.41 -7.27
N MET A 235 8.88 10.82 -8.32
CA MET A 235 9.60 10.43 -9.52
C MET A 235 8.78 10.62 -10.80
N ILE A 236 9.43 11.11 -11.85
CA ILE A 236 8.95 11.09 -13.23
C ILE A 236 9.81 10.11 -14.02
N ILE A 237 9.17 9.10 -14.59
CA ILE A 237 9.83 8.06 -15.40
C ILE A 237 9.50 8.28 -16.87
N ILE A 238 10.54 8.41 -17.69
CA ILE A 238 10.41 8.58 -19.14
C ILE A 238 10.62 7.21 -19.80
N GLY A 239 9.57 6.71 -20.45
CA GLY A 239 9.53 5.47 -21.21
C GLY A 239 9.20 5.68 -22.69
N GLY A 240 8.96 4.57 -23.40
CA GLY A 240 8.68 4.56 -24.83
C GLY A 240 9.91 4.29 -25.70
N GLY A 241 9.70 3.99 -26.99
CA GLY A 241 10.76 3.45 -27.86
C GLY A 241 11.97 4.37 -28.03
N ILE A 242 11.80 5.68 -27.85
CA ILE A 242 12.87 6.67 -27.99
C ILE A 242 13.92 6.55 -26.87
N THR A 243 13.55 6.01 -25.70
CA THR A 243 14.44 5.92 -24.54
C THR A 243 15.53 4.87 -24.68
N ALA A 244 15.49 4.05 -25.75
CA ALA A 244 16.62 3.24 -26.18
C ALA A 244 17.89 4.08 -26.45
N GLN A 245 17.76 5.40 -26.63
CA GLN A 245 18.85 6.36 -26.83
C GLN A 245 19.13 7.19 -25.56
N LYS A 246 18.90 6.61 -24.38
CA LYS A 246 19.01 7.30 -23.08
C LYS A 246 20.30 8.09 -22.87
N ASP A 247 21.44 7.56 -23.29
CA ASP A 247 22.75 8.20 -23.06
C ASP A 247 22.88 9.53 -23.83
N TYR A 248 22.17 9.63 -24.96
CA TYR A 248 22.08 10.86 -25.75
C TYR A 248 21.00 11.81 -25.21
N LEU A 249 19.83 11.27 -24.86
CA LEU A 249 18.67 12.07 -24.46
C LEU A 249 18.75 12.63 -23.05
N TYR A 250 19.18 11.82 -22.08
CA TYR A 250 19.10 12.15 -20.66
C TYR A 250 19.87 13.43 -20.31
N PRO A 251 21.13 13.64 -20.77
CA PRO A 251 21.86 14.87 -20.48
C PRO A 251 21.18 16.12 -21.03
N LEU A 252 20.56 16.02 -22.22
CA LEU A 252 19.88 17.13 -22.87
C LEU A 252 18.56 17.47 -22.16
N ILE A 253 17.78 16.45 -21.77
CA ILE A 253 16.57 16.61 -20.96
C ILE A 253 16.90 17.31 -19.64
N MET A 254 17.91 16.82 -18.91
CA MET A 254 18.29 17.41 -17.63
C MET A 254 18.82 18.85 -17.78
N LYS A 255 19.51 19.16 -18.87
CA LYS A 255 19.97 20.52 -19.19
C LYS A 255 18.78 21.46 -19.43
N GLU A 256 17.77 21.01 -20.14
CA GLU A 256 16.60 21.83 -20.50
C GLU A 256 15.62 21.99 -19.32
N LEU A 257 15.39 20.93 -18.54
CA LEU A 257 14.55 21.01 -17.33
C LEU A 257 15.06 22.04 -16.31
N LYS A 258 16.37 22.27 -16.23
CA LYS A 258 16.95 23.33 -15.38
C LYS A 258 16.51 24.74 -15.78
N LYS A 259 16.03 24.94 -17.00
CA LYS A 259 15.49 26.21 -17.49
C LYS A 259 13.98 26.30 -17.28
N GLU A 260 13.28 25.19 -17.46
CA GLU A 260 11.82 25.10 -17.42
C GLU A 260 11.25 24.94 -15.99
N MET A 261 12.05 24.38 -15.07
CA MET A 261 11.62 24.07 -13.70
C MET A 261 12.34 24.90 -12.65
N ILE A 262 11.60 25.35 -11.63
CA ILE A 262 12.21 25.96 -10.44
C ILE A 262 13.02 24.94 -9.64
N PRO A 263 14.17 25.34 -9.04
CA PRO A 263 15.05 24.40 -8.32
C PRO A 263 14.36 23.63 -7.20
N SER A 264 13.44 24.26 -6.46
CA SER A 264 12.75 23.64 -5.31
C SER A 264 11.91 22.41 -5.67
N ILE A 265 11.48 22.28 -6.93
CA ILE A 265 10.77 21.11 -7.46
C ILE A 265 11.75 20.17 -8.14
N LEU A 266 12.60 20.68 -9.05
CA LEU A 266 13.54 19.84 -9.80
C LEU A 266 14.51 19.05 -8.90
N ASP A 267 14.97 19.65 -7.80
CA ASP A 267 15.91 19.00 -6.87
C ASP A 267 15.24 17.90 -6.02
N LYS A 268 13.91 17.87 -5.97
CA LYS A 268 13.13 16.92 -5.15
C LYS A 268 12.36 15.88 -5.96
N THR A 269 12.14 16.12 -7.25
CA THR A 269 11.52 15.17 -8.18
C THR A 269 12.59 14.46 -8.99
N LYS A 270 12.72 13.15 -8.80
CA LYS A 270 13.68 12.34 -9.56
C LYS A 270 13.21 12.19 -11.00
N ILE A 271 14.08 12.48 -11.97
CA ILE A 271 13.82 12.26 -13.40
C ILE A 271 14.64 11.06 -13.83
N GLU A 272 13.96 10.01 -14.27
CA GLU A 272 14.57 8.72 -14.57
C GLU A 272 14.09 8.14 -15.91
N ILE A 273 14.83 7.17 -16.43
CA ILE A 273 14.45 6.41 -17.63
C ILE A 273 13.86 5.05 -17.23
N ALA A 274 12.83 4.60 -17.95
CA ALA A 274 12.18 3.32 -17.73
C ALA A 274 13.15 2.12 -17.89
N HIS A 275 13.03 1.13 -17.00
CA HIS A 275 13.87 -0.07 -16.98
C HIS A 275 13.35 -1.20 -17.86
N ASN A 276 12.03 -1.47 -17.83
CA ASN A 276 11.44 -2.66 -18.47
C ASN A 276 11.24 -2.52 -19.98
N LEU A 277 11.38 -1.29 -20.51
CA LEU A 277 11.36 -0.97 -21.94
C LEU A 277 10.17 -1.66 -22.66
N ASN A 278 10.48 -2.49 -23.66
CA ASN A 278 9.50 -3.14 -24.55
C ASN A 278 8.67 -4.25 -23.88
N ASN A 279 8.95 -4.60 -22.62
CA ASN A 279 8.23 -5.62 -21.86
C ASN A 279 7.25 -5.02 -20.83
N ALA A 280 7.28 -3.70 -20.64
CA ALA A 280 6.52 -3.01 -19.61
C ALA A 280 5.00 -3.25 -19.74
N GLY A 281 4.45 -3.32 -20.96
CA GLY A 281 3.04 -3.63 -21.19
C GLY A 281 2.61 -4.98 -20.59
N MET A 282 3.31 -6.07 -20.91
CA MET A 282 2.97 -7.40 -20.39
C MET A 282 3.16 -7.52 -18.87
N ILE A 283 4.28 -7.00 -18.33
CA ILE A 283 4.56 -6.99 -16.89
C ILE A 283 3.49 -6.18 -16.15
N GLY A 284 3.13 -5.03 -16.71
CA GLY A 284 2.12 -4.13 -16.19
C GLY A 284 0.72 -4.74 -16.17
N ALA A 285 0.36 -5.48 -17.22
CA ALA A 285 -0.91 -6.20 -17.29
C ALA A 285 -1.00 -7.26 -16.18
N VAL A 286 0.08 -8.00 -15.92
CA VAL A 286 0.13 -8.94 -14.79
C VAL A 286 0.00 -8.20 -13.46
N ARG A 287 0.72 -7.09 -13.27
CA ARG A 287 0.57 -6.26 -12.07
C ARG A 287 -0.86 -5.79 -11.88
N HIS A 288 -1.48 -5.29 -12.94
CA HIS A 288 -2.87 -4.85 -12.92
C HIS A 288 -3.80 -5.99 -12.50
N PHE A 289 -3.65 -7.18 -13.09
CA PHE A 289 -4.43 -8.37 -12.74
C PHE A 289 -4.33 -8.69 -11.24
N LEU A 290 -3.11 -8.73 -10.70
CA LEU A 290 -2.87 -9.03 -9.29
C LEU A 290 -3.50 -7.97 -8.36
N LEU A 291 -3.42 -6.69 -8.75
CA LEU A 291 -4.09 -5.61 -8.03
C LEU A 291 -5.61 -5.77 -8.07
N GLN A 292 -6.20 -6.04 -9.23
CA GLN A 292 -7.66 -6.26 -9.33
C GLN A 292 -8.12 -7.47 -8.55
N GLU A 293 -7.38 -8.58 -8.62
CA GLU A 293 -7.62 -9.78 -7.83
C GLU A 293 -7.62 -9.47 -6.34
N SER A 294 -6.63 -8.70 -5.87
CA SER A 294 -6.55 -8.27 -4.48
C SER A 294 -7.72 -7.38 -4.03
N MET A 295 -8.31 -6.64 -4.98
CA MET A 295 -9.43 -5.73 -4.74
C MET A 295 -10.80 -6.42 -4.91
N LYS A 296 -10.87 -7.66 -5.44
CA LYS A 296 -12.15 -8.38 -5.63
C LYS A 296 -13.00 -8.46 -4.36
N PRO A 297 -12.46 -8.78 -3.16
CA PRO A 297 -13.26 -8.79 -1.94
C PRO A 297 -13.81 -7.40 -1.60
N LEU A 298 -13.02 -6.34 -1.84
CA LEU A 298 -13.44 -4.96 -1.63
C LEU A 298 -14.57 -4.55 -2.58
N LYS A 299 -14.39 -4.80 -3.89
CA LYS A 299 -15.39 -4.53 -4.93
C LYS A 299 -16.66 -5.34 -4.69
N SER A 300 -16.56 -6.58 -4.22
CA SER A 300 -17.70 -7.42 -3.88
C SER A 300 -18.54 -6.79 -2.77
N ILE A 301 -17.92 -6.29 -1.70
CA ILE A 301 -18.65 -5.63 -0.60
C ILE A 301 -19.35 -4.37 -1.13
N THR A 302 -18.65 -3.52 -1.86
CA THR A 302 -19.21 -2.26 -2.40
C THR A 302 -20.34 -2.52 -3.40
N ALA A 303 -20.15 -3.45 -4.34
CA ALA A 303 -21.17 -3.83 -5.32
C ALA A 303 -22.42 -4.44 -4.67
N MET A 304 -22.25 -5.20 -3.58
CA MET A 304 -23.36 -5.78 -2.82
C MET A 304 -24.17 -4.71 -2.09
N ILE A 305 -23.49 -3.67 -1.56
CA ILE A 305 -24.12 -2.49 -0.96
C ILE A 305 -24.87 -1.67 -2.02
N GLU A 306 -24.24 -1.38 -3.16
CA GLU A 306 -24.81 -0.55 -4.24
C GLU A 306 -26.02 -1.23 -4.91
N SER A 307 -25.89 -2.51 -5.27
CA SER A 307 -26.95 -3.26 -5.96
C SER A 307 -28.21 -3.43 -5.10
N ASN A 308 -28.11 -3.33 -3.78
CA ASN A 308 -29.21 -3.42 -2.85
C ASN A 308 -29.58 -2.07 -2.19
N GLN A 309 -29.00 -0.96 -2.64
CA GLN A 309 -29.18 0.35 -2.00
C GLN A 309 -30.64 0.80 -1.93
N HIS A 310 -31.45 0.41 -2.92
CA HIS A 310 -32.90 0.65 -2.98
C HIS A 310 -33.70 -0.13 -1.93
N LYS A 311 -33.16 -1.22 -1.37
CA LYS A 311 -33.79 -2.05 -0.33
C LYS A 311 -33.48 -1.56 1.10
N LEU A 312 -32.58 -0.59 1.24
CA LEU A 312 -32.09 -0.09 2.52
C LEU A 312 -32.99 1.03 3.07
N THR A 313 -33.30 0.97 4.36
CA THR A 313 -33.93 2.08 5.11
C THR A 313 -32.95 3.25 5.25
N LYS A 314 -33.44 4.45 5.61
CA LYS A 314 -32.58 5.64 5.79
C LYS A 314 -31.40 5.41 6.75
N ARG A 315 -31.60 4.67 7.84
CA ARG A 315 -30.53 4.33 8.79
C ARG A 315 -29.55 3.30 8.23
N GLU A 316 -30.04 2.34 7.46
CA GLU A 316 -29.20 1.36 6.75
C GLU A 316 -28.39 2.00 5.61
N GLN A 317 -28.91 3.04 4.96
CA GLN A 317 -28.17 3.84 3.99
C GLN A 317 -27.03 4.65 4.64
N MET A 318 -27.20 5.11 5.89
CA MET A 318 -26.10 5.70 6.66
C MET A 318 -24.99 4.68 6.94
N ILE A 319 -25.37 3.45 7.28
CA ILE A 319 -24.44 2.34 7.50
C ILE A 319 -23.68 2.02 6.20
N ALA A 320 -24.40 1.84 5.08
CA ALA A 320 -23.83 1.66 3.75
C ALA A 320 -22.79 2.74 3.42
N ARG A 321 -23.18 4.02 3.51
CA ARG A 321 -22.32 5.16 3.21
C ARG A 321 -21.07 5.17 4.09
N TYR A 322 -21.22 4.90 5.37
CA TYR A 322 -20.10 4.87 6.30
C TYR A 322 -19.13 3.73 5.96
N ILE A 323 -19.63 2.51 5.75
CA ILE A 323 -18.81 1.34 5.40
C ILE A 323 -18.07 1.57 4.09
N THR A 324 -18.75 2.06 3.05
CA THR A 324 -18.11 2.36 1.75
C THR A 324 -16.98 3.38 1.88
N LEU A 325 -17.13 4.39 2.74
CA LEU A 325 -16.11 5.43 2.95
C LEU A 325 -14.98 5.01 3.91
N ASN A 326 -15.19 3.99 4.73
CA ASN A 326 -14.26 3.64 5.83
C ASN A 326 -13.91 2.15 5.84
N LEU A 327 -13.94 1.50 4.68
CA LEU A 327 -13.88 0.05 4.55
C LEU A 327 -12.60 -0.55 5.15
N GLU A 328 -11.46 0.14 5.04
CA GLU A 328 -10.17 -0.26 5.64
C GLU A 328 -10.19 -0.28 7.18
N SER A 329 -11.08 0.50 7.81
CA SER A 329 -11.23 0.55 9.26
C SER A 329 -12.22 -0.46 9.82
N VAL A 330 -13.11 -1.00 8.97
CA VAL A 330 -14.17 -1.94 9.35
C VAL A 330 -13.62 -3.18 10.06
N PRO A 331 -12.50 -3.81 9.62
CA PRO A 331 -11.94 -4.97 10.31
C PRO A 331 -11.61 -4.72 11.78
N ASN A 332 -11.24 -3.47 12.11
CA ASN A 332 -10.72 -3.08 13.43
C ASN A 332 -11.80 -2.49 14.35
N LYS A 333 -13.08 -2.59 13.98
CA LYS A 333 -14.20 -2.07 14.78
C LYS A 333 -15.11 -3.20 15.22
N THR A 334 -15.48 -3.19 16.49
CA THR A 334 -16.60 -3.98 17.02
C THR A 334 -17.94 -3.40 16.54
N ILE A 335 -19.00 -4.20 16.62
CA ILE A 335 -20.35 -3.73 16.24
C ILE A 335 -20.80 -2.57 17.11
N SER A 336 -20.41 -2.56 18.38
CA SER A 336 -20.71 -1.51 19.36
C SER A 336 -20.01 -0.20 19.03
N GLU A 337 -18.73 -0.24 18.65
CA GLU A 337 -17.99 0.94 18.19
C GLU A 337 -18.57 1.50 16.89
N MET A 338 -18.90 0.63 15.95
CA MET A 338 -19.52 1.04 14.70
C MET A 338 -20.91 1.64 14.92
N SER A 339 -21.71 1.05 15.82
CA SER A 339 -23.02 1.55 16.27
C SER A 339 -22.91 2.97 16.82
N ARG A 340 -21.95 3.21 17.73
CA ARG A 340 -21.69 4.52 18.34
C ARG A 340 -21.25 5.55 17.30
N GLN A 341 -20.35 5.16 16.40
CA GLN A 341 -19.77 6.09 15.43
C GLN A 341 -20.75 6.50 14.31
N ILE A 342 -21.64 5.61 13.89
CA ILE A 342 -22.67 5.89 12.86
C ILE A 342 -23.95 6.45 13.50
N ASN A 343 -24.08 6.39 14.83
CA ASN A 343 -25.27 6.76 15.59
C ASN A 343 -26.52 5.94 15.20
N VAL A 344 -26.38 4.62 15.21
CA VAL A 344 -27.43 3.64 14.92
C VAL A 344 -27.36 2.50 15.93
N SER A 345 -28.45 1.77 16.20
CA SER A 345 -28.37 0.62 17.11
C SER A 345 -27.63 -0.57 16.49
N GLU A 346 -26.96 -1.38 17.30
CA GLU A 346 -26.32 -2.63 16.85
C GLU A 346 -27.30 -3.55 16.08
N ALA A 347 -28.55 -3.66 16.56
CA ALA A 347 -29.61 -4.40 15.87
C ALA A 347 -29.93 -3.86 14.47
N THR A 348 -29.65 -2.58 14.19
CA THR A 348 -29.79 -2.00 12.85
C THR A 348 -28.62 -2.42 11.95
N ILE A 349 -27.40 -2.49 12.49
CA ILE A 349 -26.21 -3.01 11.77
C ILE A 349 -26.36 -4.51 11.46
N THR A 350 -26.88 -5.29 12.40
CA THR A 350 -27.14 -6.72 12.17
C THR A 350 -28.17 -6.93 11.06
N ARG A 351 -29.29 -6.18 11.07
CA ARG A 351 -30.30 -6.25 10.01
C ARG A 351 -29.75 -5.80 8.65
N PHE A 352 -28.93 -4.76 8.62
CA PHE A 352 -28.19 -4.34 7.43
C PHE A 352 -27.35 -5.50 6.86
N CYS A 353 -26.54 -6.16 7.69
CA CYS A 353 -25.67 -7.26 7.24
C CYS A 353 -26.48 -8.47 6.74
N GLN A 354 -27.59 -8.79 7.39
CA GLN A 354 -28.48 -9.87 6.95
C GLN A 354 -29.16 -9.55 5.62
N LYS A 355 -29.60 -8.30 5.42
CA LYS A 355 -30.28 -7.85 4.21
C LYS A 355 -29.36 -7.84 2.99
N LEU A 356 -28.07 -7.59 3.20
CA LEU A 356 -27.05 -7.55 2.14
C LEU A 356 -26.33 -8.89 1.96
N GLU A 357 -26.89 -10.03 2.38
CA GLU A 357 -26.30 -11.37 2.22
C GLU A 357 -24.92 -11.58 2.85
N PHE A 358 -24.35 -10.58 3.54
CA PHE A 358 -23.17 -10.74 4.40
C PHE A 358 -23.46 -11.68 5.59
N GLY A 359 -24.73 -11.76 6.01
CA GLY A 359 -25.23 -12.63 7.07
C GLY A 359 -25.00 -12.07 8.47
N SER A 360 -23.76 -11.69 8.82
CA SER A 360 -23.43 -11.08 10.12
C SER A 360 -22.37 -10.00 10.02
N TYR A 361 -22.30 -9.14 11.04
CA TYR A 361 -21.28 -8.11 11.11
C TYR A 361 -19.85 -8.68 11.19
N ASN A 362 -19.66 -9.81 11.88
CA ASN A 362 -18.36 -10.50 11.90
C ASN A 362 -17.95 -11.01 10.52
N LYS A 363 -18.90 -11.48 9.71
CA LYS A 363 -18.61 -11.91 8.34
C LYS A 363 -18.28 -10.72 7.43
N LEU A 364 -18.96 -9.58 7.58
CA LEU A 364 -18.57 -8.33 6.93
C LEU A 364 -17.15 -7.89 7.33
N ARG A 365 -16.79 -7.96 8.63
CA ARG A 365 -15.44 -7.67 9.11
C ARG A 365 -14.40 -8.59 8.49
N LEU A 366 -14.69 -9.89 8.39
CA LEU A 366 -13.80 -10.87 7.80
C LEU A 366 -13.58 -10.58 6.30
N LEU A 367 -14.64 -10.34 5.54
CA LEU A 367 -14.56 -9.96 4.12
C LEU A 367 -13.76 -8.66 3.94
N ALA A 368 -13.98 -7.67 4.82
CA ALA A 368 -13.19 -6.43 4.81
C ALA A 368 -11.73 -6.67 5.20
N LYS A 369 -11.45 -7.61 6.12
CA LYS A 369 -10.08 -8.01 6.53
C LYS A 369 -9.37 -8.68 5.37
N GLU A 370 -10.02 -9.63 4.69
CA GLU A 370 -9.52 -10.29 3.48
C GLU A 370 -9.24 -9.26 2.36
N ALA A 371 -10.14 -8.30 2.16
CA ALA A 371 -9.93 -7.19 1.22
C ALA A 371 -8.68 -6.36 1.55
N THR A 372 -8.44 -6.09 2.84
CA THR A 372 -7.34 -5.24 3.32
C THR A 372 -5.99 -5.99 3.36
N VAL A 373 -6.01 -7.30 3.65
CA VAL A 373 -4.81 -8.16 3.67
C VAL A 373 -4.36 -8.49 2.24
N SER A 374 -5.31 -8.70 1.32
CA SER A 374 -4.99 -8.97 -0.08
C SER A 374 -4.27 -7.78 -0.73
N THR A 375 -4.66 -6.54 -0.41
CA THR A 375 -3.94 -5.34 -0.87
C THR A 375 -2.51 -5.27 -0.32
N ARG A 376 -2.29 -5.66 0.94
CA ARG A 376 -0.96 -5.65 1.58
C ARG A 376 0.00 -6.73 1.04
N ARG A 377 -0.49 -7.92 0.68
CA ARG A 377 0.35 -9.02 0.16
C ARG A 377 0.99 -8.70 -1.20
N TYR A 378 0.39 -7.84 -2.00
CA TYR A 378 0.95 -7.41 -3.29
C TYR A 378 1.71 -6.08 -3.22
N ASP A 379 1.64 -5.36 -2.10
CA ASP A 379 2.34 -4.09 -1.88
C ASP A 379 3.82 -4.27 -1.52
N GLN A 380 4.25 -5.49 -1.21
CA GLN A 380 5.60 -5.75 -0.73
C GLN A 380 6.42 -6.54 -1.73
N GLY A 381 7.16 -5.82 -2.57
CA GLY A 381 8.41 -6.33 -3.08
C GLY A 381 9.42 -6.43 -1.94
N GLU A 382 9.71 -7.66 -1.49
CA GLU A 382 10.83 -8.02 -0.59
C GLU A 382 11.20 -6.94 0.45
N THR A 383 10.28 -6.59 1.34
CA THR A 383 10.71 -6.04 2.63
C THR A 383 10.90 -7.24 3.54
N THR A 384 12.17 -7.57 3.81
CA THR A 384 12.54 -8.59 4.78
C THR A 384 11.68 -8.48 6.03
N SER A 385 11.18 -9.61 6.55
CA SER A 385 10.39 -9.73 7.80
C SER A 385 10.91 -8.86 8.95
N LEU A 386 12.23 -8.61 9.00
CA LEU A 386 12.88 -7.72 9.98
C LEU A 386 12.43 -6.25 9.89
N THR A 387 12.17 -5.73 8.68
CA THR A 387 11.75 -4.33 8.49
C THR A 387 10.32 -4.12 8.99
N GLU A 388 9.43 -5.08 8.74
CA GLU A 388 8.05 -5.06 9.25
C GLU A 388 8.01 -5.18 10.77
N VAL A 389 8.79 -6.12 11.32
CA VAL A 389 8.96 -6.27 12.77
C VAL A 389 9.47 -4.95 13.35
N LYS A 390 10.52 -4.36 12.78
CA LYS A 390 11.08 -3.08 13.24
C LYS A 390 10.07 -1.94 13.16
N GLN A 391 9.26 -1.86 12.10
CA GLN A 391 8.22 -0.83 11.98
C GLN A 391 7.10 -1.03 13.01
N THR A 392 6.72 -2.27 13.27
CA THR A 392 5.71 -2.60 14.29
C THR A 392 6.20 -2.21 15.69
N TYR A 393 7.44 -2.57 16.04
CA TYR A 393 8.06 -2.14 17.30
C TYR A 393 8.20 -0.61 17.37
N ALA A 394 8.62 0.06 16.30
CA ALA A 394 8.73 1.53 16.27
C ALA A 394 7.37 2.23 16.43
N ALA A 395 6.31 1.69 15.83
CA ALA A 395 4.95 2.21 15.98
C ALA A 395 4.41 2.00 17.39
N MET A 396 4.72 0.87 18.02
CA MET A 396 4.39 0.60 19.43
C MET A 396 5.09 1.61 20.35
N LEU A 397 6.41 1.84 20.16
CA LEU A 397 7.18 2.78 20.97
C LEU A 397 6.65 4.21 20.86
N LYS A 398 6.29 4.67 19.65
CA LYS A 398 5.69 6.00 19.43
C LYS A 398 4.38 6.20 20.20
N LYS A 399 3.60 5.15 20.47
CA LYS A 399 2.37 5.27 21.26
C LYS A 399 2.65 5.59 22.74
N PHE A 400 3.87 5.35 23.22
CA PHE A 400 4.29 5.75 24.57
C PHE A 400 4.74 7.22 24.63
N ASP A 401 4.98 7.90 23.50
CA ASP A 401 5.36 9.32 23.50
C ASP A 401 4.27 10.22 24.12
N SER A 402 3.01 9.77 24.13
CA SER A 402 1.89 10.47 24.76
C SER A 402 1.63 10.08 26.23
N PHE A 403 2.40 9.16 26.80
CA PHE A 403 2.22 8.68 28.18
C PHE A 403 2.96 9.54 29.21
N ASP A 404 3.80 10.46 28.75
CA ASP A 404 4.55 11.32 29.66
C ASP A 404 3.56 12.30 30.32
N GLN A 405 3.50 12.28 31.65
CA GLN A 405 2.69 13.16 32.51
C GLN A 405 1.20 12.81 32.74
N THR A 406 0.75 11.56 32.50
CA THR A 406 -0.62 11.21 32.94
C THR A 406 -0.72 11.13 34.48
N PRO A 407 -1.89 11.47 35.08
CA PRO A 407 -2.08 11.37 36.53
C PRO A 407 -1.76 9.98 37.10
N GLU A 408 -2.12 8.92 36.39
CA GLU A 408 -1.91 7.53 36.80
C GLU A 408 -0.42 7.17 36.84
N ILE A 409 0.37 7.67 35.88
CA ILE A 409 1.82 7.45 35.83
C ILE A 409 2.52 8.21 36.97
N ILE A 410 2.06 9.42 37.31
CA ILE A 410 2.56 10.21 38.44
C ILE A 410 2.23 9.51 39.77
N GLU A 411 1.00 9.02 39.92
CA GLU A 411 0.54 8.29 41.09
C GLU A 411 1.30 6.97 41.27
N LEU A 412 1.49 6.23 40.18
CA LEU A 412 2.31 5.01 40.17
C LEU A 412 3.75 5.31 40.63
N LYS A 413 4.40 6.33 40.06
CA LYS A 413 5.77 6.71 40.42
C LYS A 413 5.90 7.00 41.92
N THR A 414 4.96 7.76 42.46
CA THR A 414 4.93 8.12 43.89
C THR A 414 4.85 6.88 44.77
N ASN A 415 3.89 5.99 44.49
CA ASN A 415 3.72 4.75 45.24
C ASN A 415 4.93 3.81 45.09
N LEU A 416 5.53 3.70 43.90
CA LEU A 416 6.74 2.89 43.69
C LEU A 416 7.96 3.41 44.46
N ILE A 417 8.09 4.73 44.63
CA ILE A 417 9.16 5.34 45.42
C ILE A 417 9.03 4.98 46.90
N GLU A 418 7.81 5.04 47.45
CA GLU A 418 7.53 4.77 48.86
C GLU A 418 7.43 3.28 49.20
N ALA A 419 7.05 2.45 48.23
CA ALA A 419 6.87 1.01 48.41
C ALA A 419 8.14 0.35 48.96
N ARG A 420 7.98 -0.51 49.96
CA ARG A 420 9.07 -1.37 50.44
C ARG A 420 9.08 -2.72 49.72
N GLN A 421 7.91 -3.14 49.27
CA GLN A 421 7.69 -4.44 48.64
C GLN A 421 6.90 -4.32 47.34
N LEU A 422 7.28 -5.12 46.36
CA LEU A 422 6.69 -5.18 45.02
C LEU A 422 6.31 -6.62 44.70
N PHE A 423 5.10 -6.83 44.22
CA PHE A 423 4.69 -8.10 43.63
C PHE A 423 4.23 -7.92 42.20
N PHE A 424 4.77 -8.72 41.29
CA PHE A 424 4.33 -8.80 39.90
C PHE A 424 3.47 -10.03 39.72
N TYR A 425 2.16 -9.83 39.49
CA TYR A 425 1.20 -10.90 39.23
C TYR A 425 1.06 -11.03 37.73
N GLY A 426 1.56 -12.12 37.14
CA GLY A 426 1.52 -12.32 35.70
C GLY A 426 1.59 -13.79 35.32
N GLU A 427 0.57 -14.26 34.62
CA GLU A 427 0.45 -15.65 34.15
C GLU A 427 0.91 -15.78 32.68
N ASP A 428 1.12 -17.01 32.21
CA ASP A 428 1.46 -17.34 30.82
C ASP A 428 2.63 -16.53 30.26
N GLU A 429 2.45 -15.85 29.12
CA GLU A 429 3.44 -14.98 28.45
C GLU A 429 4.01 -13.91 29.40
N MET A 430 3.17 -13.38 30.31
CA MET A 430 3.59 -12.35 31.27
C MET A 430 4.43 -12.89 32.43
N SER A 431 4.52 -14.21 32.59
CA SER A 431 5.37 -14.82 33.63
C SER A 431 6.84 -14.46 33.45
N ILE A 432 7.32 -14.44 32.19
CA ILE A 432 8.71 -14.11 31.85
C ILE A 432 8.99 -12.64 32.16
N VAL A 433 8.07 -11.75 31.77
CA VAL A 433 8.16 -10.32 32.03
C VAL A 433 8.15 -10.02 33.52
N ALA A 434 7.26 -10.65 34.29
CA ALA A 434 7.20 -10.53 35.75
C ALA A 434 8.53 -10.92 36.40
N GLN A 435 9.15 -12.03 35.97
CA GLN A 435 10.46 -12.46 36.48
C GLN A 435 11.59 -11.47 36.13
N GLN A 436 11.59 -10.91 34.91
CA GLN A 436 12.59 -9.90 34.53
C GLN A 436 12.46 -8.63 35.37
N LEU A 437 11.22 -8.17 35.59
CA LEU A 437 10.93 -7.00 36.41
C LEU A 437 11.34 -7.22 37.88
N LYS A 438 11.07 -8.40 38.45
CA LYS A 438 11.54 -8.77 39.79
C LYS A 438 13.04 -8.47 39.96
N TYR A 439 13.89 -9.04 39.11
CA TYR A 439 15.34 -8.85 39.24
C TYR A 439 15.78 -7.40 39.04
N LYS A 440 15.10 -6.67 38.16
CA LYS A 440 15.36 -5.25 37.90
C LYS A 440 15.09 -4.38 39.11
N TRP A 441 13.92 -4.54 39.73
CA TRP A 441 13.55 -3.77 40.91
C TRP A 441 14.35 -4.19 42.15
N MET A 442 14.78 -5.46 42.24
CA MET A 442 15.76 -5.89 43.24
C MET A 442 17.11 -5.16 43.11
N LYS A 443 17.61 -4.98 41.88
CA LYS A 443 18.84 -4.19 41.63
C LYS A 443 18.69 -2.72 42.06
N MET A 444 17.47 -2.19 42.09
CA MET A 444 17.15 -0.85 42.58
C MET A 444 16.95 -0.78 44.10
N GLY A 445 17.22 -1.87 44.82
CA GLY A 445 17.12 -1.95 46.29
C GLY A 445 15.70 -2.16 46.83
N LYS A 446 14.75 -2.59 45.98
CA LYS A 446 13.39 -2.93 46.40
C LYS A 446 13.27 -4.42 46.68
N VAL A 447 12.45 -4.80 47.67
CA VAL A 447 12.07 -6.21 47.86
C VAL A 447 11.01 -6.53 46.81
N ALA A 448 11.35 -7.32 45.80
CA ALA A 448 10.44 -7.65 44.71
C ALA A 448 10.30 -9.15 44.51
N ASP A 449 9.10 -9.60 44.15
CA ASP A 449 8.86 -10.99 43.76
C ASP A 449 7.89 -11.08 42.57
N ALA A 450 7.96 -12.19 41.84
CA ALA A 450 7.12 -12.50 40.68
C ALA A 450 6.25 -13.70 41.02
N CYS A 451 4.95 -13.46 41.12
CA CYS A 451 3.95 -14.48 41.41
C CYS A 451 3.28 -14.86 40.09
N THR A 452 3.73 -15.97 39.49
CA THR A 452 3.33 -16.37 38.13
C THR A 452 2.34 -17.53 38.10
N THR A 453 1.82 -17.89 39.28
CA THR A 453 0.81 -18.93 39.47
C THR A 453 -0.17 -18.47 40.54
N SER A 454 -1.43 -18.92 40.46
CA SER A 454 -2.46 -18.66 41.48
C SER A 454 -1.99 -19.04 42.90
N PHE A 455 -1.25 -20.15 43.07
CA PHE A 455 -0.66 -20.52 44.36
C PHE A 455 0.30 -19.46 44.91
N GLN A 456 1.21 -18.94 44.08
CA GLN A 456 2.16 -17.91 44.50
C GLN A 456 1.47 -16.58 44.81
N MET A 457 0.47 -16.20 44.00
CA MET A 457 -0.33 -14.98 44.24
C MET A 457 -1.14 -15.08 45.54
N ASN A 458 -1.67 -16.27 45.83
CA ASN A 458 -2.36 -16.53 47.09
C ASN A 458 -1.38 -16.51 48.28
N ALA A 459 -0.19 -17.09 48.15
CA ALA A 459 0.81 -17.07 49.20
C ALA A 459 1.32 -15.65 49.51
N SER A 460 1.55 -14.82 48.50
CA SER A 460 1.95 -13.42 48.69
C SER A 460 0.89 -12.60 49.41
N SER A 461 -0.40 -12.92 49.27
CA SER A 461 -1.49 -12.20 49.95
C SER A 461 -1.33 -12.13 51.48
N SER A 462 -0.69 -13.13 52.10
CA SER A 462 -0.48 -13.19 53.55
C SER A 462 0.54 -12.17 54.08
N ILE A 463 1.34 -11.56 53.20
CA ILE A 463 2.38 -10.58 53.54
C ILE A 463 2.14 -9.20 52.89
N VAL A 464 1.12 -9.08 52.04
CA VAL A 464 0.66 -7.82 51.47
C VAL A 464 0.16 -6.86 52.56
N ASN A 465 0.50 -5.58 52.44
CA ASN A 465 0.10 -4.50 53.37
C ASN A 465 0.19 -3.13 52.67
N HIS A 466 -0.12 -2.05 53.40
CA HIS A 466 -0.10 -0.65 52.92
C HIS A 466 1.24 -0.11 52.38
N LYS A 467 2.35 -0.82 52.54
CA LYS A 467 3.66 -0.47 51.93
C LYS A 467 4.02 -1.36 50.74
N THR A 468 3.05 -2.11 50.25
CA THR A 468 3.18 -3.06 49.14
C THR A 468 2.51 -2.49 47.90
N VAL A 469 3.21 -2.57 46.77
CA VAL A 469 2.62 -2.32 45.45
C VAL A 469 2.48 -3.65 44.73
N VAL A 470 1.28 -3.93 44.21
CA VAL A 470 1.00 -5.13 43.42
C VAL A 470 0.65 -4.72 42.00
N ILE A 471 1.38 -5.26 41.03
CA ILE A 471 1.22 -4.95 39.61
C ILE A 471 0.72 -6.21 38.90
N GLY A 472 -0.54 -6.16 38.44
CA GLY A 472 -1.18 -7.20 37.65
C GLY A 472 -0.90 -7.00 36.16
N LEU A 473 -0.31 -8.02 35.53
CA LEU A 473 0.11 -8.02 34.13
C LEU A 473 -0.77 -9.00 33.35
N ASN A 474 -1.67 -8.49 32.52
CA ASN A 474 -2.40 -9.33 31.58
C ASN A 474 -2.83 -8.53 30.35
N THR A 475 -2.39 -8.95 29.16
CA THR A 475 -2.69 -8.24 27.90
C THR A 475 -4.20 -8.03 27.71
N SER A 476 -4.99 -9.10 27.77
CA SER A 476 -6.45 -9.02 27.55
C SER A 476 -7.20 -8.35 28.71
N GLY A 477 -6.66 -8.43 29.93
CA GLY A 477 -7.32 -8.00 31.16
C GLY A 477 -8.37 -8.97 31.72
N TYR A 478 -8.53 -10.18 31.15
CA TYR A 478 -9.57 -11.16 31.53
C TYR A 478 -9.07 -12.39 32.32
N ALA A 479 -7.79 -12.46 32.66
CA ALA A 479 -7.27 -13.60 33.44
C ALA A 479 -7.93 -13.69 34.82
N SER A 480 -8.83 -14.66 34.98
CA SER A 480 -9.70 -14.78 36.15
C SER A 480 -8.94 -14.89 37.48
N GLU A 481 -7.79 -15.58 37.51
CA GLU A 481 -6.98 -15.73 38.72
C GLU A 481 -6.19 -14.46 39.06
N THR A 482 -5.51 -13.86 38.08
CA THR A 482 -4.83 -12.56 38.27
C THR A 482 -5.80 -11.49 38.76
N VAL A 483 -6.98 -11.36 38.16
CA VAL A 483 -8.02 -10.38 38.53
C VAL A 483 -8.51 -10.60 39.97
N LYS A 484 -8.81 -11.86 40.32
CA LYS A 484 -9.25 -12.25 41.66
C LYS A 484 -8.21 -11.91 42.72
N HIS A 485 -6.94 -12.24 42.49
CA HIS A 485 -5.88 -12.00 43.46
C HIS A 485 -5.46 -10.52 43.53
N MET A 486 -5.63 -9.75 42.45
CA MET A 486 -5.52 -8.29 42.48
C MET A 486 -6.55 -7.66 43.42
N ALA A 487 -7.81 -8.06 43.32
CA ALA A 487 -8.88 -7.58 44.21
C ALA A 487 -8.61 -7.92 45.68
N GLN A 488 -8.07 -9.11 45.96
CA GLN A 488 -7.66 -9.52 47.31
C GLN A 488 -6.50 -8.68 47.85
N ALA A 489 -5.48 -8.41 47.02
CA ALA A 489 -4.36 -7.56 47.40
C ALA A 489 -4.81 -6.13 47.73
N LYS A 490 -5.74 -5.57 46.95
CA LYS A 490 -6.37 -4.27 47.20
C LYS A 490 -7.12 -4.26 48.53
N GLN A 491 -7.91 -5.29 48.83
CA GLN A 491 -8.60 -5.43 50.12
C GLN A 491 -7.65 -5.56 51.31
N ALA A 492 -6.49 -6.19 51.11
CA ALA A 492 -5.42 -6.27 52.11
C ALA A 492 -4.62 -4.95 52.27
N GLY A 493 -4.98 -3.92 51.52
CA GLY A 493 -4.45 -2.57 51.64
C GLY A 493 -3.22 -2.27 50.78
N ALA A 494 -2.83 -3.13 49.84
CA ALA A 494 -1.81 -2.76 48.85
C ALA A 494 -2.34 -1.70 47.88
N PHE A 495 -1.42 -0.89 47.34
CA PHE A 495 -1.68 -0.10 46.14
C PHE A 495 -1.57 -1.02 44.91
N THR A 496 -2.63 -1.08 44.13
CA THR A 496 -2.78 -2.07 43.05
C THR A 496 -2.84 -1.42 41.68
N VAL A 497 -2.10 -2.00 40.72
CA VAL A 497 -1.92 -1.46 39.37
C VAL A 497 -2.27 -2.54 38.36
N GLY A 498 -3.26 -2.31 37.52
CA GLY A 498 -3.61 -3.20 36.41
C GLY A 498 -2.96 -2.71 35.11
N ILE A 499 -2.27 -3.58 34.38
CA ILE A 499 -1.70 -3.26 33.06
C ILE A 499 -2.32 -4.19 32.01
N SER A 500 -3.03 -3.61 31.04
CA SER A 500 -3.66 -4.35 29.93
C SER A 500 -3.83 -3.49 28.68
N SER A 501 -4.12 -4.10 27.53
CA SER A 501 -4.41 -3.39 26.27
C SER A 501 -5.85 -2.90 26.17
N GLN A 502 -6.71 -3.30 27.12
CA GLN A 502 -8.14 -2.99 27.11
C GLN A 502 -8.52 -2.07 28.26
N GLN A 503 -9.08 -0.90 27.90
CA GLN A 503 -9.45 0.16 28.84
C GLN A 503 -10.53 -0.28 29.85
N ASP A 504 -11.48 -1.11 29.41
CA ASP A 504 -12.63 -1.54 30.19
C ASP A 504 -12.59 -3.07 30.43
N SER A 505 -11.67 -3.52 31.29
CA SER A 505 -11.41 -4.94 31.55
C SER A 505 -11.65 -5.30 33.02
N PRO A 506 -11.92 -6.58 33.36
CA PRO A 506 -12.03 -7.00 34.76
C PRO A 506 -10.79 -6.61 35.60
N LEU A 507 -9.60 -6.64 34.99
CA LEU A 507 -8.37 -6.20 35.64
C LEU A 507 -8.34 -4.69 35.93
N SER A 508 -8.87 -3.84 35.05
CA SER A 508 -8.91 -2.38 35.29
C SER A 508 -9.80 -2.03 36.48
N HIS A 509 -10.90 -2.76 36.68
CA HIS A 509 -11.79 -2.59 37.83
C HIS A 509 -11.23 -3.16 39.14
N ALA A 510 -10.39 -4.19 39.06
CA ALA A 510 -9.80 -4.84 40.23
C ALA A 510 -8.60 -4.07 40.82
N ALA A 511 -8.08 -3.07 40.11
CA ALA A 511 -6.93 -2.25 40.50
C ALA A 511 -7.33 -0.87 41.05
N ASP A 512 -6.39 -0.14 41.67
CA ASP A 512 -6.55 1.26 42.04
C ASP A 512 -6.30 2.17 40.86
N ILE A 513 -5.28 1.84 40.06
CA ILE A 513 -5.00 2.52 38.79
C ILE A 513 -4.87 1.49 37.66
N HIS A 514 -5.21 1.92 36.46
CA HIS A 514 -5.09 1.12 35.25
C HIS A 514 -4.19 1.82 34.23
N LEU A 515 -3.22 1.08 33.69
CA LEU A 515 -2.34 1.55 32.64
C LEU A 515 -2.62 0.81 31.35
N LEU A 516 -3.01 1.57 30.33
CA LEU A 516 -3.25 1.05 29.00
C LEU A 516 -1.91 0.84 28.29
N ILE A 517 -1.67 -0.36 27.78
CA ILE A 517 -0.52 -0.61 26.89
C ILE A 517 -1.00 -0.74 25.43
N PRO A 518 -0.15 -0.40 24.45
CA PRO A 518 -0.41 -0.77 23.07
C PRO A 518 -0.46 -2.30 22.95
N GLY A 519 -1.64 -2.85 22.69
CA GLY A 519 -1.83 -4.26 22.35
C GLY A 519 -1.89 -4.47 20.85
N ILE A 520 -1.43 -5.64 20.41
CA ILE A 520 -1.75 -6.20 19.09
C ILE A 520 -2.68 -7.37 19.35
N ASP A 521 -3.97 -7.19 19.06
CA ASP A 521 -4.95 -8.27 19.24
C ASP A 521 -5.05 -9.17 17.99
N ASP A 522 -4.29 -8.94 16.91
CA ASP A 522 -4.67 -9.53 15.61
C ASP A 522 -3.60 -9.56 14.48
N LEU A 523 -2.29 -9.62 14.78
CA LEU A 523 -1.25 -9.98 13.79
C LEU A 523 -0.82 -11.42 14.01
N ASP A 524 -0.45 -12.09 12.91
CA ASP A 524 -0.03 -13.49 12.76
C ASP A 524 0.44 -14.18 14.05
N GLU A 525 0.17 -15.50 14.16
CA GLU A 525 0.70 -16.45 15.17
C GLU A 525 2.23 -16.40 15.38
N ASN A 526 2.95 -15.51 14.70
CA ASN A 526 4.38 -15.28 14.79
C ASN A 526 4.81 -14.00 15.55
N SER A 527 3.91 -13.13 16.04
CA SER A 527 4.29 -11.88 16.77
C SER A 527 3.93 -11.85 18.26
N HIS A 528 4.11 -12.97 18.98
CA HIS A 528 3.78 -13.12 20.40
C HIS A 528 4.50 -12.13 21.36
N SER A 529 5.65 -11.58 20.98
CA SER A 529 6.52 -10.84 21.92
C SER A 529 6.24 -9.34 22.09
N ILE A 530 5.38 -8.72 21.26
CA ILE A 530 5.21 -7.25 21.33
C ILE A 530 4.52 -6.81 22.62
N ASN A 531 3.50 -7.54 23.08
CA ASN A 531 2.77 -7.20 24.29
C ASN A 531 3.69 -7.28 25.53
N GLU A 532 4.55 -8.30 25.58
CA GLU A 532 5.57 -8.49 26.61
C GLU A 532 6.57 -7.32 26.63
N VAL A 533 7.05 -6.92 25.44
CA VAL A 533 7.98 -5.79 25.30
C VAL A 533 7.29 -4.48 25.67
N SER A 534 6.01 -4.26 25.35
CA SER A 534 5.25 -3.07 25.76
C SER A 534 5.24 -2.91 27.28
N VAL A 535 4.88 -3.97 28.00
CA VAL A 535 4.82 -3.98 29.48
C VAL A 535 6.20 -3.73 30.08
N TYR A 536 7.20 -4.49 29.60
CA TYR A 536 8.55 -4.37 30.12
C TYR A 536 9.13 -2.97 29.86
N TYR A 537 8.91 -2.42 28.66
CA TYR A 537 9.40 -1.10 28.27
C TYR A 537 8.79 0.01 29.13
N LEU A 538 7.47 0.00 29.34
CA LEU A 538 6.78 0.96 30.20
C LEU A 538 7.36 0.97 31.62
N LEU A 539 7.48 -0.20 32.24
CA LEU A 539 8.00 -0.31 33.61
C LEU A 539 9.52 -0.08 33.68
N ASP A 540 10.28 -0.32 32.61
CA ASP A 540 11.70 0.07 32.50
C ASP A 540 11.86 1.58 32.52
N ILE A 541 11.09 2.32 31.71
CA ILE A 541 11.17 3.79 31.67
C ILE A 541 10.89 4.35 33.06
N ILE A 542 9.80 3.91 33.70
CA ILE A 542 9.41 4.37 35.03
C ILE A 542 10.51 4.08 36.05
N ALA A 543 11.09 2.88 36.02
CA ALA A 543 12.21 2.51 36.87
C ALA A 543 13.43 3.44 36.66
N ARG A 544 13.79 3.73 35.42
CA ARG A 544 14.91 4.62 35.09
C ARG A 544 14.68 6.06 35.52
N GLU A 545 13.48 6.59 35.34
CA GLU A 545 13.14 7.94 35.81
C GLU A 545 13.22 8.06 37.34
N ILE A 546 12.76 7.04 38.06
CA ILE A 546 12.88 7.00 39.52
C ILE A 546 14.36 6.95 39.94
N GLN A 547 15.21 6.26 39.18
CA GLN A 547 16.65 6.19 39.44
C GLN A 547 17.36 7.52 39.13
N SER A 548 17.10 8.14 37.98
CA SER A 548 17.72 9.42 37.61
C SER A 548 17.28 10.58 38.51
N GLY A 549 16.02 10.55 38.98
CA GLY A 549 15.50 11.48 39.99
C GLY A 549 16.18 11.33 41.37
N LYS A 550 16.65 10.12 41.72
CA LYS A 550 17.46 9.91 42.94
C LYS A 550 18.89 10.40 42.78
N GLU A 551 19.50 10.22 41.61
CA GLU A 551 20.87 10.65 41.32
C GLU A 551 21.02 12.19 41.32
N SER A 552 20.02 12.91 40.82
CA SER A 552 19.96 14.38 40.86
C SER A 552 19.78 14.95 42.27
N LEU A 553 19.06 14.25 43.15
CA LEU A 553 18.94 14.60 44.58
C LEU A 553 20.25 14.35 45.35
N THR A 554 21.01 13.30 45.01
CA THR A 554 22.30 13.03 45.65
C THR A 554 23.40 14.02 45.26
N THR A 555 23.41 14.56 44.05
CA THR A 555 24.42 15.53 43.58
C THR A 555 24.30 16.90 44.25
N PHE A 556 23.12 17.28 44.74
CA PHE A 556 22.92 18.49 45.56
C PHE A 556 23.26 18.29 47.04
N SER A 557 23.33 17.05 47.53
CA SER A 557 23.65 16.74 48.94
C SER A 557 25.15 16.64 49.24
N SER A 558 26.01 16.58 48.21
CA SER A 558 27.47 16.53 48.33
C SER A 558 28.17 17.88 48.24
N VAL A 559 27.42 18.99 48.23
CA VAL A 559 27.96 20.35 48.39
C VAL A 559 27.40 20.92 49.70
N LYS A 560 27.96 20.43 50.82
CA LYS A 560 27.92 21.10 52.11
C LYS A 560 29.30 21.07 52.73
#